data_AF-A0A091NJS3-F1
#
_entry.id   AF-A0A091NJS3-F1
#
_cell.length_a   1.000
_cell.length_b   1.000
_cell.length_c   1.000
_cell.angle_alpha   90.00
_cell.angle_beta   90.00
_cell.angle_gamma   90.00
#
_symmetry.space_group_name_H-M   'P 1'
#
loop_
_entity.id
_entity.type
_entity.pdbx_description
1 polymer ?
#
loop_
_entity_poly.entity_id
_entity_poly.type
_entity_poly.pdbx_seq_one_letter_code
_entity_poly.pdbx_strand_id
1 'polypeptide(L)'
;ERPKKPLTAYFRFVKENHSAFRQKNPEMNNRELVKKISDTWKELPTSQKQVYEEARKTEWQRYVKQMAAFKAQLTPAQAAALKEERRIRLAKRRSVRAKRELNMLGKPKRPRTGFNIFVSENFKESEGISPMAKMKQLYDTWQKLSSSQKQPYLQLAEDDKVRYGNEIKSWEAKMIELGREDLIRSKKRMPKSKKKAGTAKKAGTAKKADTAKKVETAKASSRENKVKLKLKKSEE
;
A
#
# COMPACT_ATOMS: atom_id res chain seq x y z
N GLU A 1 17.16 22.23 6.54
CA GLU A 1 16.31 21.01 6.62
C GLU A 1 14.86 21.36 6.97
N ARG A 2 13.93 20.39 6.87
CA ARG A 2 12.53 20.57 7.29
C ARG A 2 12.40 20.54 8.83
N PRO A 3 11.86 21.57 9.49
CA PRO A 3 11.65 21.55 10.94
C PRO A 3 10.75 20.39 11.40
N LYS A 4 11.15 19.75 12.50
CA LYS A 4 10.40 18.66 13.15
C LYS A 4 9.37 19.25 14.12
N LYS A 5 8.21 18.62 14.26
CA LYS A 5 7.22 19.02 15.27
C LYS A 5 7.84 18.87 16.68
N PRO A 6 7.57 19.80 17.62
CA PRO A 6 8.03 19.66 19.00
C PRO A 6 7.30 18.51 19.70
N LEU A 7 7.87 18.08 20.83
CA LEU A 7 7.27 17.05 21.68
C LEU A 7 6.01 17.59 22.36
N THR A 8 5.08 16.70 22.72
CA THR A 8 3.99 17.04 23.65
C THR A 8 4.54 17.13 25.08
N ALA A 9 3.79 17.74 26.00
CA ALA A 9 4.14 17.82 27.41
C ALA A 9 4.54 16.44 28.00
N TYR A 10 3.72 15.42 27.75
CA TYR A 10 4.04 14.04 28.14
C TYR A 10 5.34 13.51 27.51
N PHE A 11 5.55 13.64 26.19
CA PHE A 11 6.77 13.11 25.57
C PHE A 11 8.03 13.89 25.97
N ARG A 12 7.89 15.16 26.36
CA ARG A 12 8.95 15.95 26.99
C ARG A 12 9.29 15.39 28.38
N PHE A 13 8.28 15.21 29.24
CA PHE A 13 8.44 14.58 30.55
C PHE A 13 9.10 13.19 30.45
N VAL A 14 8.63 12.34 29.52
CA VAL A 14 9.26 11.03 29.23
C VAL A 14 10.73 11.21 28.83
N LYS A 15 11.05 12.11 27.88
CA LYS A 15 12.42 12.32 27.42
C LYS A 15 13.36 12.73 28.56
N GLU A 16 12.91 13.62 29.44
CA GLU A 16 13.70 14.13 30.57
C GLU A 16 13.87 13.08 31.68
N ASN A 17 12.84 12.28 31.97
CA ASN A 17 12.83 11.36 33.10
C ASN A 17 13.25 9.92 32.76
N HIS A 18 13.21 9.49 31.49
CA HIS A 18 13.44 8.09 31.11
C HIS A 18 14.80 7.55 31.56
N SER A 19 15.87 8.36 31.55
CA SER A 19 17.19 7.96 32.06
C SER A 19 17.16 7.66 33.56
N ALA A 20 16.61 8.56 34.36
CA ALA A 20 16.46 8.38 35.80
C ALA A 20 15.57 7.18 36.16
N PHE A 21 14.47 6.97 35.41
CA PHE A 21 13.65 5.77 35.57
C PHE A 21 14.43 4.50 35.18
N ARG A 22 15.23 4.50 34.11
CA ARG A 22 16.05 3.33 33.71
C ARG A 22 17.11 3.03 34.76
N GLN A 23 17.80 4.03 35.30
CA GLN A 23 18.80 3.86 36.36
C GLN A 23 18.18 3.28 37.64
N LYS A 24 16.97 3.71 38.02
CA LYS A 24 16.24 3.16 39.17
C LYS A 24 15.58 1.79 38.91
N ASN A 25 15.56 1.32 37.67
CA ASN A 25 14.91 0.06 37.27
C ASN A 25 15.73 -0.61 36.14
N PRO A 26 17.01 -0.99 36.39
CA PRO A 26 17.94 -1.40 35.34
C PRO A 26 17.55 -2.74 34.69
N GLU A 27 16.96 -3.66 35.46
CA GLU A 27 16.44 -4.96 35.00
C GLU A 27 15.12 -4.84 34.22
N MET A 28 14.38 -3.74 34.38
CA MET A 28 13.01 -3.63 33.88
C MET A 28 12.95 -3.57 32.34
N ASN A 29 11.98 -4.28 31.75
CA ASN A 29 11.74 -4.20 30.32
C ASN A 29 11.26 -2.78 29.93
N ASN A 30 11.75 -2.24 28.82
CA ASN A 30 11.35 -0.91 28.32
C ASN A 30 9.83 -0.74 28.19
N ARG A 31 9.07 -1.81 27.92
CA ARG A 31 7.59 -1.75 27.87
C ARG A 31 6.97 -1.44 29.23
N GLU A 32 7.49 -2.04 30.29
CA GLU A 32 7.06 -1.80 31.68
C GLU A 32 7.58 -0.45 32.18
N LEU A 33 8.81 -0.10 31.82
CA LEU A 33 9.41 1.20 32.17
C LEU A 33 8.59 2.37 31.63
N VAL A 34 8.19 2.31 30.34
CA VAL A 34 7.33 3.34 29.73
C VAL A 34 5.93 3.34 30.36
N LYS A 35 5.39 2.18 30.77
CA LYS A 35 4.14 2.11 31.53
C LYS A 35 4.27 2.83 32.88
N LYS A 36 5.32 2.53 33.66
CA LYS A 36 5.62 3.18 34.94
C LYS A 36 5.75 4.70 34.81
N ILE A 37 6.48 5.19 33.80
CA ILE A 37 6.57 6.63 33.49
C ILE A 37 5.20 7.20 33.09
N SER A 38 4.38 6.45 32.33
CA SER A 38 3.02 6.88 31.98
C SER A 38 2.09 6.97 33.18
N ASP A 39 2.26 6.12 34.19
CA ASP A 39 1.42 6.12 35.38
C ASP A 39 1.85 7.27 36.33
N THR A 40 3.15 7.47 36.56
CA THR A 40 3.67 8.67 37.27
C THR A 40 3.23 9.97 36.60
N TRP A 41 3.17 10.04 35.26
CA TRP A 41 2.62 11.23 34.57
C TRP A 41 1.14 11.46 34.86
N LYS A 42 0.32 10.42 35.06
CA LYS A 42 -1.09 10.59 35.44
C LYS A 42 -1.21 11.17 36.84
N GLU A 43 -0.42 10.65 37.78
CA GLU A 43 -0.35 11.08 39.19
C GLU A 43 0.23 12.48 39.37
N LEU A 44 1.09 12.94 38.45
CA LEU A 44 1.79 14.23 38.54
C LEU A 44 0.82 15.41 38.76
N PRO A 45 1.05 16.32 39.72
CA PRO A 45 0.17 17.47 39.96
C PRO A 45 -0.03 18.37 38.73
N THR A 46 -1.20 18.98 38.61
CA THR A 46 -1.53 19.88 37.48
C THR A 46 -0.55 21.03 37.34
N SER A 47 -0.07 21.61 38.45
CA SER A 47 0.96 22.66 38.45
C SER A 47 2.27 22.20 37.81
N GLN A 48 2.74 20.99 38.11
CA GLN A 48 3.95 20.44 37.49
C GLN A 48 3.72 20.09 36.01
N LYS A 49 2.53 19.58 35.66
CA LYS A 49 2.12 19.36 34.25
C LYS A 49 2.06 20.67 33.44
N GLN A 50 1.68 21.79 34.05
CA GLN A 50 1.58 23.09 33.38
C GLN A 50 2.93 23.56 32.83
N VAL A 51 4.02 23.39 33.58
CA VAL A 51 5.39 23.72 33.12
C VAL A 51 5.71 23.02 31.78
N TYR A 52 5.34 21.74 31.66
CA TYR A 52 5.51 20.95 30.44
C TYR A 52 4.62 21.41 29.28
N GLU A 53 3.38 21.82 29.54
CA GLU A 53 2.47 22.37 28.52
C GLU A 53 2.86 23.79 28.08
N GLU A 54 3.41 24.61 28.97
CA GLU A 54 3.97 25.93 28.62
C GLU A 54 5.22 25.82 27.76
N ALA A 55 6.17 24.96 28.15
CA ALA A 55 7.33 24.67 27.33
C ALA A 55 6.93 24.16 25.93
N ARG A 56 5.90 23.30 25.84
CA ARG A 56 5.30 22.87 24.57
C ARG A 56 4.67 24.02 23.78
N LYS A 57 3.91 24.93 24.41
CA LYS A 57 3.32 26.11 23.74
C LYS A 57 4.41 26.98 23.11
N THR A 58 5.46 27.29 23.85
CA THR A 58 6.61 28.10 23.39
C THR A 58 7.36 27.43 22.24
N GLU A 59 7.64 26.13 22.34
CA GLU A 59 8.24 25.38 21.23
C GLU A 59 7.33 25.26 20.01
N TRP A 60 6.02 25.19 20.20
CA TRP A 60 5.05 25.18 19.10
C TRP A 60 5.06 26.51 18.35
N GLN A 61 5.10 27.64 19.04
CA GLN A 61 5.26 28.96 18.42
C GLN A 61 6.57 29.07 17.63
N ARG A 62 7.70 28.61 18.21
CA ARG A 62 8.99 28.54 17.51
C ARG A 62 8.91 27.66 16.26
N TYR A 63 8.31 26.48 16.37
CA TYR A 63 8.11 25.55 15.25
C TYR A 63 7.24 26.15 14.13
N VAL A 64 6.16 26.87 14.47
CA VAL A 64 5.31 27.54 13.48
C VAL A 64 6.10 28.60 12.71
N LYS A 65 6.87 29.46 13.41
CA LYS A 65 7.75 30.46 12.77
C LYS A 65 8.80 29.79 11.86
N GLN A 66 9.49 28.77 12.35
CA GLN A 66 10.49 28.01 11.56
C GLN A 66 9.88 27.30 10.34
N MET A 67 8.67 26.74 10.48
CA MET A 67 7.97 26.05 9.39
C MET A 67 7.42 27.03 8.35
N ALA A 68 7.04 28.25 8.75
CA ALA A 68 6.68 29.31 7.82
C ALA A 68 7.89 29.78 7.01
N ALA A 69 9.02 30.09 7.66
CA ALA A 69 10.27 30.45 6.99
C ALA A 69 10.76 29.34 6.05
N PHE A 70 10.77 28.08 6.51
CA PHE A 70 11.12 26.92 5.67
C PHE A 70 10.22 26.80 4.44
N LYS A 71 8.91 27.07 4.55
CA LYS A 71 8.01 27.04 3.39
C LYS A 71 8.24 28.19 2.42
N ALA A 72 8.53 29.39 2.91
CA ALA A 72 8.81 30.55 2.08
C ALA A 72 10.12 30.40 1.27
N GLN A 73 11.09 29.65 1.81
CA GLN A 73 12.36 29.33 1.15
C GLN A 73 12.28 28.22 0.08
N LEU A 74 11.17 27.49 -0.02
CA LEU A 74 11.04 26.37 -0.97
C LEU A 74 10.69 26.86 -2.38
N THR A 75 11.41 26.37 -3.38
CA THR A 75 10.96 26.52 -4.77
C THR A 75 9.70 25.66 -5.03
N PRO A 76 8.86 26.00 -6.02
CA PRO A 76 7.69 25.20 -6.38
C PRO A 76 8.03 23.73 -6.66
N ALA A 77 9.18 23.47 -7.32
CA ALA A 77 9.67 22.12 -7.60
C ALA A 77 10.03 21.35 -6.32
N GLN A 78 10.74 21.98 -5.36
CA GLN A 78 11.07 21.36 -4.08
C GLN A 78 9.80 21.08 -3.24
N ALA A 79 8.84 22.01 -3.24
CA ALA A 79 7.56 21.84 -2.57
C ALA A 79 6.74 20.67 -3.16
N ALA A 80 6.74 20.52 -4.50
CA ALA A 80 6.12 19.39 -5.18
C ALA A 80 6.81 18.07 -4.83
N ALA A 81 8.16 18.01 -4.84
CA ALA A 81 8.92 16.83 -4.47
C ALA A 81 8.63 16.39 -3.01
N LEU A 82 8.58 17.32 -2.05
CA LEU A 82 8.22 17.02 -0.66
C LEU A 82 6.77 16.54 -0.50
N LYS A 83 5.84 17.01 -1.34
CA LYS A 83 4.45 16.53 -1.38
C LYS A 83 4.38 15.10 -1.91
N GLU A 84 5.17 14.79 -2.93
CA GLU A 84 5.26 13.45 -3.52
C GLU A 84 5.93 12.43 -2.59
N GLU A 85 7.06 12.80 -1.98
CA GLU A 85 7.77 11.98 -1.01
C GLU A 85 6.87 11.63 0.19
N ARG A 86 6.04 12.59 0.64
CA ARG A 86 4.98 12.35 1.63
C ARG A 86 3.90 11.39 1.10
N ARG A 87 3.46 11.52 -0.16
CA ARG A 87 2.45 10.64 -0.78
C ARG A 87 2.95 9.20 -0.83
N ILE A 88 4.16 8.97 -1.34
CA ILE A 88 4.84 7.66 -1.40
C ILE A 88 4.97 7.06 0.00
N ARG A 89 5.46 7.84 0.98
CA ARG A 89 5.65 7.38 2.37
C ARG A 89 4.32 6.97 3.03
N LEU A 90 3.24 7.71 2.80
CA LEU A 90 1.90 7.36 3.30
C LEU A 90 1.31 6.15 2.58
N ALA A 91 1.49 6.03 1.26
CA ALA A 91 1.05 4.88 0.48
C ALA A 91 1.76 3.59 0.93
N LYS A 92 3.08 3.64 1.14
CA LYS A 92 3.88 2.52 1.70
C LYS A 92 3.36 2.11 3.09
N ARG A 93 3.09 3.07 3.98
CA ARG A 93 2.51 2.78 5.31
C ARG A 93 1.12 2.14 5.24
N ARG A 94 0.24 2.60 4.33
CA ARG A 94 -1.08 2.00 4.09
C ARG A 94 -0.97 0.57 3.55
N SER A 95 -0.11 0.34 2.55
CA SER A 95 0.16 -0.98 1.98
C SER A 95 0.70 -1.97 3.01
N VAL A 96 1.67 -1.55 3.85
CA VAL A 96 2.19 -2.40 4.95
C VAL A 96 1.10 -2.73 5.97
N ARG A 97 0.22 -1.78 6.34
CA ARG A 97 -0.90 -2.05 7.26
C ARG A 97 -1.89 -3.05 6.65
N ALA A 98 -2.32 -2.83 5.41
CA ALA A 98 -3.24 -3.73 4.72
C ALA A 98 -2.63 -5.14 4.57
N LYS A 99 -1.34 -5.26 4.24
CA LYS A 99 -0.66 -6.56 4.19
C LYS A 99 -0.63 -7.27 5.55
N ARG A 100 -0.40 -6.54 6.66
CA ARG A 100 -0.45 -7.12 8.02
C ARG A 100 -1.86 -7.59 8.38
N GLU A 101 -2.89 -6.82 8.04
CA GLU A 101 -4.30 -7.21 8.23
C GLU A 101 -4.65 -8.48 7.45
N LEU A 102 -4.30 -8.55 6.15
CA LEU A 102 -4.51 -9.75 5.35
C LEU A 102 -3.76 -10.99 5.87
N ASN A 103 -2.55 -10.80 6.41
CA ASN A 103 -1.79 -11.86 7.07
C ASN A 103 -2.47 -12.33 8.38
N MET A 104 -2.95 -11.40 9.21
CA MET A 104 -3.69 -11.70 10.44
C MET A 104 -5.00 -12.46 10.17
N LEU A 105 -5.67 -12.13 9.06
CA LEU A 105 -6.87 -12.83 8.58
C LEU A 105 -6.56 -14.16 7.87
N GLY A 106 -5.30 -14.62 7.87
CA GLY A 106 -4.90 -15.91 7.29
C GLY A 106 -5.08 -15.99 5.77
N LYS A 107 -4.96 -14.88 5.03
CA LYS A 107 -5.19 -14.88 3.58
C LYS A 107 -4.22 -15.84 2.85
N PRO A 108 -4.74 -16.81 2.05
CA PRO A 108 -3.94 -17.76 1.29
C PRO A 108 -2.82 -17.12 0.47
N LYS A 109 -1.62 -17.70 0.56
CA LYS A 109 -0.48 -17.29 -0.27
C LYS A 109 -0.79 -17.62 -1.74
N ARG A 110 -0.40 -16.70 -2.63
CA ARG A 110 -0.50 -16.87 -4.09
C ARG A 110 0.15 -18.18 -4.55
N PRO A 111 -0.34 -18.78 -5.65
CA PRO A 111 0.22 -20.03 -6.14
C PRO A 111 1.68 -19.83 -6.56
N ARG A 112 2.51 -20.82 -6.24
CA ARG A 112 3.94 -20.86 -6.61
C ARG A 112 4.07 -21.18 -8.10
N THR A 113 5.02 -20.54 -8.77
CA THR A 113 5.42 -20.94 -10.13
C THR A 113 6.46 -22.06 -10.04
N GLY A 114 6.66 -22.83 -11.12
CA GLY A 114 7.64 -23.92 -11.13
C GLY A 114 9.05 -23.45 -10.77
N PHE A 115 9.45 -22.26 -11.24
CA PHE A 115 10.70 -21.62 -10.83
C PHE A 115 10.76 -21.32 -9.32
N ASN A 116 9.64 -20.91 -8.69
CA ASN A 116 9.64 -20.68 -7.24
C ASN A 116 9.76 -21.99 -6.44
N ILE A 117 9.26 -23.10 -6.99
CA ILE A 117 9.37 -24.43 -6.39
C ILE A 117 10.82 -24.92 -6.49
N PHE A 118 11.38 -24.93 -7.72
CA PHE A 118 12.79 -25.19 -7.99
C PHE A 118 13.73 -24.37 -7.09
N VAL A 119 13.53 -23.05 -7.00
CA VAL A 119 14.30 -22.19 -6.09
C VAL A 119 14.11 -22.60 -4.63
N SER A 120 12.91 -22.96 -4.17
CA SER A 120 12.69 -23.31 -2.76
C SER A 120 13.40 -24.59 -2.31
N GLU A 121 13.70 -25.49 -3.25
CA GLU A 121 14.50 -26.71 -3.04
C GLU A 121 16.00 -26.37 -3.11
N ASN A 122 16.45 -25.87 -4.26
CA ASN A 122 17.87 -25.70 -4.59
C ASN A 122 18.56 -24.53 -3.84
N PHE A 123 17.81 -23.58 -3.26
CA PHE A 123 18.39 -22.42 -2.57
C PHE A 123 19.09 -22.78 -1.25
N LYS A 124 18.68 -23.89 -0.60
CA LYS A 124 19.35 -24.38 0.62
C LYS A 124 20.70 -25.01 0.34
N GLU A 125 20.82 -25.73 -0.77
CA GLU A 125 22.01 -26.53 -1.13
C GLU A 125 23.18 -25.66 -1.60
N SER A 126 22.90 -24.45 -2.09
CA SER A 126 23.95 -23.45 -2.30
C SER A 126 24.43 -22.91 -0.95
N GLU A 127 25.68 -23.17 -0.55
CA GLU A 127 26.34 -22.51 0.60
C GLU A 127 27.23 -21.34 0.16
N GLY A 128 27.78 -20.57 1.10
CA GLY A 128 28.83 -19.56 0.89
C GLY A 128 28.48 -18.26 0.12
N ILE A 129 27.43 -18.24 -0.71
CA ILE A 129 27.16 -17.14 -1.65
C ILE A 129 26.06 -16.18 -1.12
N SER A 130 26.18 -14.88 -1.43
CA SER A 130 25.16 -13.87 -1.11
C SER A 130 23.77 -14.25 -1.69
N PRO A 131 22.66 -14.07 -0.94
CA PRO A 131 21.31 -14.44 -1.40
C PRO A 131 20.93 -13.93 -2.80
N MET A 132 21.42 -12.74 -3.19
CA MET A 132 21.16 -12.18 -4.51
C MET A 132 21.93 -12.90 -5.62
N ALA A 133 23.19 -13.27 -5.37
CA ALA A 133 24.01 -14.01 -6.31
C ALA A 133 23.52 -15.48 -6.45
N LYS A 134 23.08 -16.11 -5.34
CA LYS A 134 22.38 -17.41 -5.37
C LYS A 134 21.14 -17.36 -6.26
N MET A 135 20.27 -16.36 -6.09
CA MET A 135 19.08 -16.20 -6.93
C MET A 135 19.45 -16.02 -8.41
N LYS A 136 20.52 -15.27 -8.72
CA LYS A 136 21.02 -15.14 -10.10
C LYS A 136 21.49 -16.48 -10.66
N GLN A 137 22.30 -17.23 -9.91
CA GLN A 137 22.76 -18.56 -10.33
C GLN A 137 21.60 -19.52 -10.56
N LEU A 138 20.62 -19.57 -9.66
CA LEU A 138 19.42 -20.40 -9.81
C LEU A 138 18.55 -19.99 -11.01
N TYR A 139 18.50 -18.70 -11.34
CA TYR A 139 17.87 -18.25 -12.58
C TYR A 139 18.65 -18.74 -13.81
N ASP A 140 19.97 -18.59 -13.81
CA ASP A 140 20.85 -18.99 -14.91
C ASP A 140 20.83 -20.53 -15.12
N THR A 141 20.74 -21.34 -14.04
CA THR A 141 20.56 -22.80 -14.15
C THR A 141 19.16 -23.15 -14.62
N TRP A 142 18.10 -22.52 -14.08
CA TRP A 142 16.73 -22.75 -14.54
C TRP A 142 16.57 -22.46 -16.03
N GLN A 143 17.20 -21.42 -16.58
CA GLN A 143 17.14 -21.17 -18.03
C GLN A 143 17.75 -22.34 -18.82
N LYS A 144 18.90 -22.87 -18.38
CA LYS A 144 19.61 -23.99 -19.02
C LYS A 144 18.93 -25.36 -18.90
N LEU A 145 18.07 -25.57 -17.91
CA LEU A 145 17.33 -26.85 -17.77
C LEU A 145 16.48 -27.16 -19.01
N SER A 146 16.45 -28.43 -19.41
CA SER A 146 15.63 -28.90 -20.53
C SER A 146 14.13 -28.81 -20.23
N SER A 147 13.30 -28.96 -21.26
CA SER A 147 11.84 -29.03 -21.07
C SER A 147 11.44 -30.20 -20.16
N SER A 148 12.08 -31.38 -20.30
CA SER A 148 11.81 -32.56 -19.48
C SER A 148 12.20 -32.35 -18.00
N GLN A 149 13.35 -31.73 -17.73
CA GLN A 149 13.79 -31.37 -16.38
C GLN A 149 12.86 -30.33 -15.72
N LYS A 150 12.21 -29.48 -16.52
CA LYS A 150 11.21 -28.50 -16.04
C LYS A 150 9.84 -29.10 -15.76
N GLN A 151 9.46 -30.23 -16.38
CA GLN A 151 8.09 -30.77 -16.25
C GLN A 151 7.65 -31.04 -14.80
N PRO A 152 8.45 -31.67 -13.92
CA PRO A 152 8.02 -31.93 -12.54
C PRO A 152 7.66 -30.64 -11.79
N TYR A 153 8.48 -29.59 -11.95
CA TYR A 153 8.24 -28.28 -11.36
C TYR A 153 7.01 -27.56 -11.94
N LEU A 154 6.73 -27.77 -13.24
CA LEU A 154 5.53 -27.21 -13.88
C LEU A 154 4.26 -27.92 -13.42
N GLN A 155 4.31 -29.24 -13.22
CA GLN A 155 3.21 -30.03 -12.67
C GLN A 155 2.91 -29.64 -11.23
N LEU A 156 3.93 -29.58 -10.35
CA LEU A 156 3.78 -29.11 -8.96
C LEU A 156 3.24 -27.68 -8.88
N ALA A 157 3.52 -26.84 -9.87
CA ALA A 157 2.96 -25.49 -9.96
C ALA A 157 1.49 -25.45 -10.40
N GLU A 158 1.02 -26.45 -11.15
CA GLU A 158 -0.41 -26.63 -11.44
C GLU A 158 -1.16 -27.11 -10.20
N ASP A 159 -0.61 -28.09 -9.48
CA ASP A 159 -1.16 -28.57 -8.21
C ASP A 159 -1.25 -27.44 -7.17
N ASP A 160 -0.25 -26.55 -7.09
CA ASP A 160 -0.27 -25.39 -6.20
C ASP A 160 -1.30 -24.32 -6.61
N LYS A 161 -1.71 -24.26 -7.90
CA LYS A 161 -2.88 -23.46 -8.34
C LYS A 161 -4.19 -24.10 -7.87
N VAL A 162 -4.33 -25.42 -7.94
CA VAL A 162 -5.52 -26.14 -7.44
C VAL A 162 -5.65 -25.93 -5.92
N ARG A 163 -4.57 -26.13 -5.16
CA ARG A 163 -4.45 -25.81 -3.74
C ARG A 163 -4.91 -24.38 -3.45
N TYR A 164 -4.28 -23.39 -4.09
CA TYR A 164 -4.66 -21.97 -3.91
C TYR A 164 -6.12 -21.72 -4.25
N GLY A 165 -6.61 -22.32 -5.34
CA GLY A 165 -7.99 -22.19 -5.82
C GLY A 165 -9.03 -22.71 -4.84
N ASN A 166 -8.69 -23.71 -4.03
CA ASN A 166 -9.54 -24.24 -2.97
C ASN A 166 -9.44 -23.40 -1.70
N GLU A 167 -8.22 -23.14 -1.20
CA GLU A 167 -7.98 -22.30 -0.01
C GLU A 167 -8.64 -20.92 -0.14
N ILE A 168 -8.52 -20.27 -1.30
CA ILE A 168 -9.04 -18.92 -1.50
C ILE A 168 -10.57 -18.88 -1.54
N LYS A 169 -11.25 -19.95 -2.00
CA LYS A 169 -12.73 -20.03 -1.96
C LYS A 169 -13.19 -20.10 -0.50
N SER A 170 -12.60 -20.99 0.30
CA SER A 170 -12.94 -21.13 1.72
C SER A 170 -12.62 -19.86 2.51
N TRP A 171 -11.49 -19.21 2.22
CA TRP A 171 -11.13 -17.94 2.82
C TRP A 171 -12.10 -16.81 2.42
N GLU A 172 -12.50 -16.72 1.15
CA GLU A 172 -13.48 -15.73 0.70
C GLU A 172 -14.85 -15.94 1.33
N ALA A 173 -15.33 -17.19 1.48
CA ALA A 173 -16.56 -17.50 2.19
C ALA A 173 -16.50 -17.03 3.66
N LYS A 174 -15.40 -17.32 4.37
CA LYS A 174 -15.17 -16.83 5.73
C LYS A 174 -15.13 -15.29 5.82
N MET A 175 -14.66 -14.59 4.79
CA MET A 175 -14.71 -13.12 4.76
C MET A 175 -16.15 -12.59 4.55
N ILE A 176 -17.03 -13.29 3.83
CA ILE A 176 -18.46 -12.93 3.74
C ILE A 176 -19.12 -13.07 5.11
N GLU A 177 -18.91 -14.21 5.77
CA GLU A 177 -19.44 -14.50 7.12
C GLU A 177 -19.03 -13.44 8.16
N LEU A 178 -17.78 -12.98 8.11
CA LEU A 178 -17.27 -11.91 8.96
C LEU A 178 -17.64 -10.48 8.50
N GLY A 179 -18.48 -10.33 7.48
CA GLY A 179 -18.89 -9.02 6.93
C GLY A 179 -17.79 -8.23 6.22
N ARG A 180 -16.65 -8.86 5.89
CA ARG A 180 -15.46 -8.29 5.26
C ARG A 180 -15.41 -8.54 3.75
N GLU A 181 -16.54 -8.31 3.08
CA GLU A 181 -16.66 -8.41 1.62
C GLU A 181 -15.67 -7.51 0.86
N ASP A 182 -15.16 -6.45 1.49
CA ASP A 182 -14.15 -5.54 0.94
C ASP A 182 -12.82 -6.23 0.60
N LEU A 183 -12.54 -7.40 1.19
CA LEU A 183 -11.27 -8.11 1.04
C LEU A 183 -11.30 -9.27 0.01
N ILE A 184 -12.48 -9.57 -0.52
CA ILE A 184 -12.75 -10.63 -1.49
C ILE A 184 -12.28 -10.18 -2.88
N ARG A 185 -11.84 -11.11 -3.75
CA ARG A 185 -11.53 -10.76 -5.14
C ARG A 185 -12.80 -10.25 -5.81
N SER A 186 -12.75 -9.07 -6.41
CA SER A 186 -13.86 -8.51 -7.20
C SER A 186 -14.19 -9.43 -8.37
N LYS A 187 -15.13 -10.36 -8.14
CA LYS A 187 -15.72 -11.23 -9.16
C LYS A 187 -16.66 -10.37 -10.01
N LYS A 188 -16.04 -9.53 -10.86
CA LYS A 188 -16.68 -8.68 -11.88
C LYS A 188 -17.93 -7.96 -11.34
N ARG A 189 -17.78 -7.16 -10.26
CA ARG A 189 -18.85 -6.42 -9.51
C ARG A 189 -20.24 -6.70 -10.10
N MET A 190 -20.92 -7.74 -9.60
CA MET A 190 -22.29 -8.05 -10.02
C MET A 190 -23.07 -6.74 -10.08
N PRO A 191 -23.61 -6.35 -11.25
CA PRO A 191 -24.14 -5.01 -11.44
C PRO A 191 -25.23 -4.82 -10.41
N LYS A 192 -25.01 -3.90 -9.45
CA LYS A 192 -26.04 -3.56 -8.47
C LYS A 192 -27.31 -3.28 -9.26
N SER A 193 -28.36 -4.02 -8.94
CA SER A 193 -29.63 -3.95 -9.67
C SER A 193 -30.02 -2.50 -9.86
N LYS A 194 -30.47 -2.14 -11.07
CA LYS A 194 -30.91 -0.77 -11.38
C LYS A 194 -31.97 -0.37 -10.36
N LYS A 195 -31.60 0.43 -9.36
CA LYS A 195 -32.60 1.07 -8.49
C LYS A 195 -33.47 1.92 -9.40
N LYS A 196 -34.78 1.71 -9.30
CA LYS A 196 -35.81 2.16 -10.25
C LYS A 196 -35.64 3.64 -10.58
N ALA A 197 -35.56 3.94 -11.87
CA ALA A 197 -35.90 5.27 -12.38
C ALA A 197 -37.38 5.22 -12.83
N GLY A 198 -38.19 6.23 -12.48
CA GLY A 198 -39.48 6.45 -13.14
C GLY A 198 -40.71 6.74 -12.28
N THR A 199 -40.71 7.85 -11.52
CA THR A 199 -41.89 8.67 -11.14
C THR A 199 -41.36 10.01 -10.61
N ALA A 200 -41.81 11.21 -10.96
CA ALA A 200 -42.75 11.65 -12.00
C ALA A 200 -42.37 13.08 -12.49
N LYS A 201 -43.20 13.71 -13.33
CA LYS A 201 -42.89 14.88 -14.20
C LYS A 201 -43.53 16.20 -13.69
N LYS A 202 -43.09 17.34 -14.27
CA LYS A 202 -43.60 18.75 -14.17
C LYS A 202 -42.94 19.62 -13.07
N ALA A 203 -42.74 20.94 -13.24
CA ALA A 203 -42.72 21.88 -14.39
C ALA A 203 -41.83 23.09 -13.98
N GLY A 204 -41.12 23.84 -14.81
CA GLY A 204 -41.55 24.82 -15.84
C GLY A 204 -40.43 25.89 -15.93
N THR A 205 -39.89 26.23 -17.11
CA THR A 205 -40.27 27.34 -18.02
C THR A 205 -39.60 28.72 -17.78
N ALA A 206 -38.50 28.97 -18.50
CA ALA A 206 -38.13 30.22 -19.18
C ALA A 206 -36.99 29.87 -20.19
N LYS A 207 -37.12 30.01 -21.53
CA LYS A 207 -37.00 31.24 -22.38
C LYS A 207 -35.72 32.05 -22.08
N LYS A 208 -34.88 32.43 -23.07
CA LYS A 208 -34.94 32.31 -24.55
C LYS A 208 -33.53 32.55 -25.17
N ALA A 209 -33.32 32.08 -26.42
CA ALA A 209 -32.57 32.67 -27.58
C ALA A 209 -31.44 33.72 -27.37
N ASP A 210 -30.43 33.89 -28.24
CA ASP A 210 -30.06 33.35 -29.57
C ASP A 210 -28.52 33.54 -29.72
N THR A 211 -27.76 32.92 -30.64
CA THR A 211 -27.74 33.24 -32.08
C THR A 211 -26.97 32.17 -32.87
N ALA A 212 -27.41 31.88 -34.09
CA ALA A 212 -26.87 30.81 -34.94
C ALA A 212 -25.90 31.25 -36.06
N LYS A 213 -24.99 30.34 -36.47
CA LYS A 213 -24.75 29.90 -37.86
C LYS A 213 -23.83 28.65 -37.84
N LYS A 214 -24.22 27.50 -38.43
CA LYS A 214 -24.17 27.09 -39.87
C LYS A 214 -22.70 26.98 -40.35
N VAL A 215 -22.20 25.94 -41.03
CA VAL A 215 -22.69 24.97 -42.06
C VAL A 215 -21.90 23.63 -41.79
N GLU A 216 -22.46 22.40 -41.83
CA GLU A 216 -22.56 21.47 -43.00
C GLU A 216 -21.24 21.35 -43.82
N THR A 217 -20.74 20.24 -44.38
CA THR A 217 -21.16 18.87 -44.78
C THR A 217 -19.86 18.04 -44.98
N ALA A 218 -19.75 16.71 -45.17
CA ALA A 218 -20.61 15.51 -45.15
C ALA A 218 -19.68 14.27 -44.91
N LYS A 219 -20.03 13.29 -44.06
CA LYS A 219 -20.74 12.00 -44.35
C LYS A 219 -19.97 10.96 -45.21
N ALA A 220 -19.59 9.86 -44.54
CA ALA A 220 -19.38 8.49 -45.03
C ALA A 220 -18.28 8.15 -46.08
N SER A 221 -17.43 7.17 -45.74
CA SER A 221 -17.42 5.88 -46.45
C SER A 221 -16.71 4.76 -45.65
N SER A 222 -17.12 3.52 -45.96
CA SER A 222 -16.55 2.17 -45.74
C SER A 222 -15.30 1.98 -44.83
N ARG A 223 -15.22 1.02 -43.88
CA ARG A 223 -15.22 -0.46 -44.03
C ARG A 223 -14.18 -0.99 -45.04
N GLU A 224 -13.51 -2.07 -44.64
CA GLU A 224 -12.39 -2.76 -45.33
C GLU A 224 -11.08 -1.93 -45.29
N ASN A 225 -9.95 -2.44 -44.78
CA ASN A 225 -9.39 -3.77 -45.00
C ASN A 225 -8.92 -4.48 -43.72
N LYS A 226 -9.40 -5.71 -43.54
CA LYS A 226 -8.73 -6.77 -42.78
C LYS A 226 -8.43 -7.87 -43.81
N VAL A 227 -7.34 -8.63 -43.64
CA VAL A 227 -6.80 -9.65 -44.58
C VAL A 227 -5.90 -9.09 -45.68
N LYS A 228 -4.58 -9.01 -45.38
CA LYS A 228 -3.47 -9.30 -46.31
C LYS A 228 -2.13 -9.36 -45.54
N LEU A 229 -1.92 -10.42 -44.76
CA LEU A 229 -0.58 -10.91 -44.38
C LEU A 229 -0.62 -12.38 -43.88
N LYS A 230 -1.15 -13.26 -44.74
CA LYS A 230 -0.71 -14.67 -44.83
C LYS A 230 -0.03 -14.81 -46.19
N LEU A 231 0.90 -15.75 -46.31
CA LEU A 231 1.85 -15.94 -47.43
C LEU A 231 3.05 -14.97 -47.42
N LYS A 232 4.07 -15.36 -46.64
CA LYS A 232 5.48 -15.38 -47.07
C LYS A 232 6.20 -16.42 -46.21
N LYS A 233 6.27 -17.65 -46.72
CA LYS A 233 7.07 -18.77 -46.17
C LYS A 233 7.39 -19.76 -47.28
N SER A 234 8.31 -19.36 -48.16
CA SER A 234 8.99 -20.21 -49.14
C SER A 234 10.05 -19.37 -49.84
N GLU A 235 11.23 -19.97 -50.02
CA GLU A 235 12.41 -19.55 -50.79
C GLU A 235 13.53 -18.86 -49.99
N GLU A 236 14.67 -19.58 -49.98
CA GLU A 236 15.98 -19.38 -49.32
C GLU A 236 16.01 -19.27 -47.78
#